data_AF-A0AAF0J1Y0-F1
#
_entry.id   AF-A0AAF0J1Y0-F1
#
_cell.length_a   1.000
_cell.length_b   1.000
_cell.length_c   1.000
_cell.angle_alpha   90.00
_cell.angle_beta   90.00
_cell.angle_gamma   90.00
#
_symmetry.space_group_name_H-M   'P 1'
#
loop_
_entity.id
_entity.type
_entity.pdbx_description
1 polymer ?
#
loop_
_entity_poly.entity_id
_entity_poly.type
_entity_poly.pdbx_seq_one_letter_code
_entity_poly.pdbx_strand_id
1 'polypeptide(L)'
;MGAFRTLHMSSVVRGAPAPTSAAQTAEYPSEGFRSPLWKYALLALVGGVVAVNVRSGKKEEGESKKPYLTELIESFFVPVEEVQEENRKHLEWSMKKAEAQLLFQDAQKPQAHRFKFPAALDQYPRRNVPVGSQLDASDIQPNKERV
;
A
#
# COMPACT_ATOMS: atom_id res chain seq x y z
N MET A 1 49.02 21.79 -4.26
CA MET A 1 49.13 22.64 -3.05
C MET A 1 47.98 23.64 -3.06
N GLY A 2 46.89 23.36 -2.33
CA GLY A 2 45.70 24.21 -2.29
C GLY A 2 45.74 25.12 -1.07
N ALA A 3 45.69 26.44 -1.30
CA ALA A 3 45.67 27.44 -0.25
C ALA A 3 44.30 27.46 0.46
N PHE A 4 44.29 27.14 1.76
CA PHE A 4 43.11 27.32 2.59
C PHE A 4 42.97 28.79 2.96
N ARG A 5 41.92 29.44 2.44
CA ARG A 5 41.49 30.77 2.88
C ARG A 5 40.71 30.61 4.18
N THR A 6 41.29 31.05 5.30
CA THR A 6 40.61 31.13 6.59
C THR A 6 39.80 32.42 6.65
N LEU A 7 38.47 32.31 6.69
CA LEU A 7 37.58 33.43 6.97
C LEU A 7 37.54 33.65 8.49
N HIS A 8 38.10 34.77 8.96
CA HIS A 8 37.87 35.22 10.34
C HIS A 8 36.45 35.77 10.45
N MET A 9 35.54 35.01 11.08
CA MET A 9 34.28 35.56 11.57
C MET A 9 34.51 36.11 12.98
N SER A 10 34.60 37.43 13.12
CA SER A 10 34.44 38.08 14.41
C SER A 10 32.98 37.94 14.84
N SER A 11 32.71 37.20 15.92
CA SER A 11 31.38 37.20 16.51
C SER A 11 31.10 38.58 17.10
N VAL A 12 30.06 39.24 16.60
CA VAL A 12 29.51 40.41 17.28
C VAL A 12 28.74 39.88 18.48
N VAL A 13 29.32 40.03 19.67
CA VAL A 13 28.61 39.80 20.93
C VAL A 13 27.58 40.91 21.09
N ARG A 14 26.37 40.66 20.59
CA ARG A 14 25.19 41.45 20.95
C ARG A 14 24.89 41.12 22.40
N GLY A 15 25.10 42.08 23.30
CA GLY A 15 24.86 41.91 24.74
C GLY A 15 23.50 41.25 24.98
N ALA A 16 23.51 40.10 25.63
CA ALA A 16 22.29 39.43 26.06
C ALA A 16 21.55 40.37 27.03
N PRO A 17 20.23 40.56 26.87
CA PRO A 17 19.45 41.31 27.85
C PRO A 17 19.62 40.63 29.23
N ALA A 18 19.91 41.43 30.25
CA ALA A 18 19.96 40.94 31.62
C ALA A 18 18.63 40.28 31.99
N PRO A 19 18.63 39.12 32.68
CA PRO A 19 17.42 38.42 33.03
C PRO A 19 16.55 39.32 33.94
N THR A 20 15.32 39.60 33.52
CA THR A 20 14.39 40.51 34.20
C THR A 20 13.51 39.82 35.23
N SER A 21 13.73 38.53 35.50
CA SER A 21 12.97 37.76 36.47
C SER A 21 13.82 36.68 37.13
N ALA A 22 13.61 36.45 38.43
CA ALA A 22 14.26 35.39 39.21
C ALA A 22 14.03 33.98 38.62
N ALA A 23 13.00 33.78 37.79
CA ALA A 23 12.75 32.53 37.07
C ALA A 23 13.77 32.26 35.95
N GLN A 24 14.46 33.28 35.43
CA GLN A 24 15.44 33.15 34.35
C GLN A 24 16.85 32.79 34.87
N THR A 25 17.08 32.93 36.17
CA THR A 25 18.35 32.59 36.85
C THR A 25 18.23 31.33 37.71
N ALA A 26 17.07 30.67 37.72
CA ALA A 26 16.85 29.46 38.50
C ALA A 26 17.58 28.28 37.83
N GLU A 27 18.57 27.72 38.54
CA GLU A 27 19.22 26.47 38.16
C GLU A 27 18.25 25.31 38.42
N TYR A 28 17.58 24.84 37.37
CA TYR A 28 16.67 23.71 37.48
C TYR A 28 17.46 22.41 37.61
N PRO A 29 17.06 21.50 38.52
CA PRO A 29 17.70 20.19 38.61
C PRO A 29 17.49 19.43 37.29
N SER A 30 18.51 18.73 36.81
CA SER A 30 18.44 18.01 35.54
C SER A 30 17.37 16.90 35.60
N GLU A 31 16.22 17.15 34.96
CA GLU A 31 15.12 16.18 34.89
C GLU A 31 15.44 15.10 33.84
N GLY A 32 16.07 14.00 34.29
CA GLY A 32 16.27 12.79 33.48
C GLY A 32 15.34 11.65 33.90
N PHE A 33 15.41 10.52 33.20
CA PHE A 33 14.66 9.28 33.51
C PHE A 33 14.96 8.67 34.90
N ARG A 34 15.96 9.21 35.62
CA ARG A 34 16.28 8.84 37.02
C ARG A 34 15.58 9.70 38.07
N SER A 35 14.81 10.71 37.66
CA SER A 35 14.08 11.57 38.59
C SER A 35 13.00 10.78 39.35
N PRO A 36 12.59 11.25 40.54
CA PRO A 36 11.55 10.57 41.33
C PRO A 36 10.24 10.39 40.56
N LEU A 37 9.88 11.36 39.70
CA LEU A 37 8.68 11.31 38.88
C LEU A 37 8.62 10.03 38.03
N TRP A 38 9.73 9.68 37.37
CA TRP A 38 9.80 8.48 36.52
C TRP A 38 9.76 7.18 37.33
N LYS A 39 10.29 7.18 38.55
CA LYS A 39 10.19 6.02 39.45
C LYS A 39 8.74 5.76 39.84
N TYR A 40 7.99 6.81 40.18
CA TYR A 40 6.57 6.69 40.50
C TYR A 40 5.74 6.34 39.26
N ALA A 41 6.06 6.91 38.09
CA ALA A 41 5.39 6.57 36.83
C ALA A 41 5.58 5.09 36.46
N LEU A 42 6.80 4.55 36.58
CA LEU A 42 7.07 3.13 36.36
C LEU A 42 6.37 2.23 37.38
N LEU A 43 6.39 2.59 38.66
CA LEU A 43 5.67 1.85 39.70
C LEU A 43 4.16 1.87 39.48
N ALA A 44 3.60 3.02 39.08
CA ALA A 44 2.19 3.15 38.73
C ALA A 44 1.82 2.29 37.51
N LEU A 45 2.69 2.24 36.49
CA LEU A 45 2.49 1.42 35.31
C LEU A 45 2.51 -0.08 35.66
N VAL A 46 3.53 -0.54 36.39
CA VAL A 46 3.63 -1.95 36.81
C VAL A 46 2.48 -2.32 37.74
N GLY A 47 2.17 -1.47 38.71
CA GLY A 47 1.04 -1.66 39.62
C GLY A 47 -0.30 -1.69 38.89
N GLY A 48 -0.49 -0.83 37.88
CA GLY A 48 -1.66 -0.83 37.02
C GLY A 48 -1.83 -2.12 36.24
N VAL A 49 -0.76 -2.64 35.62
CA VAL A 49 -0.78 -3.91 34.88
C VAL A 49 -1.12 -5.09 35.80
N VAL A 50 -0.51 -5.15 36.99
CA VAL A 50 -0.80 -6.21 37.97
C VAL A 50 -2.24 -6.12 38.46
N ALA A 51 -2.74 -4.91 38.76
CA ALA A 51 -4.12 -4.71 39.20
C ALA A 51 -5.15 -5.10 38.14
N VAL A 52 -4.90 -4.79 36.87
CA VAL A 52 -5.79 -5.17 35.75
C VAL A 52 -5.82 -6.69 35.55
N ASN A 53 -4.67 -7.36 35.67
CA ASN A 53 -4.58 -8.82 35.57
C ASN A 53 -5.28 -9.53 36.73
N VAL A 54 -5.05 -9.11 37.98
CA VAL A 54 -5.70 -9.69 39.16
C VAL A 54 -7.22 -9.45 39.15
N ARG A 55 -7.66 -8.28 38.68
CA ARG A 55 -9.10 -7.97 38.53
C ARG A 55 -9.75 -8.77 37.41
N SER A 56 -9.02 -9.08 36.35
CA SER A 56 -9.51 -9.92 35.25
C SER A 56 -9.62 -11.39 35.65
N GLY A 57 -8.72 -11.90 36.49
CA GLY A 57 -8.76 -13.28 36.98
C GLY A 57 -9.89 -13.60 37.99
N LYS A 58 -10.63 -12.60 38.49
CA LYS A 58 -11.76 -12.79 39.43
C LYS A 58 -13.15 -12.79 38.78
N LYS A 59 -13.26 -12.60 37.46
CA LYS A 59 -14.55 -12.72 36.77
C LYS A 59 -14.78 -14.20 36.42
N GLU A 60 -15.52 -14.89 37.27
CA GLU A 60 -15.87 -16.32 37.12
C GLU A 60 -16.93 -16.58 36.05
N GLU A 61 -16.72 -17.72 35.35
CA GLU A 61 -17.70 -18.75 34.97
C GLU A 61 -19.05 -18.30 34.41
N GLY A 62 -19.02 -17.67 33.24
CA GLY A 62 -20.20 -17.47 32.40
C GLY A 62 -19.76 -17.03 31.03
N GLU A 63 -19.52 -18.01 30.15
CA GLU A 63 -19.26 -17.83 28.72
C GLU A 63 -18.18 -16.78 28.38
N SER A 64 -16.92 -17.14 28.64
CA SER A 64 -15.72 -16.59 27.97
C SER A 64 -15.70 -15.07 27.75
N LYS A 65 -15.98 -14.27 28.79
CA LYS A 65 -15.88 -12.82 28.66
C LYS A 65 -14.41 -12.39 28.63
N LYS A 66 -13.96 -11.82 27.51
CA LYS A 66 -12.59 -11.30 27.33
C LYS A 66 -12.23 -10.34 28.48
N PRO A 67 -10.98 -10.31 28.96
CA PRO A 67 -10.58 -9.36 29.99
C PRO A 67 -10.78 -7.92 29.50
N TYR A 68 -11.05 -7.00 30.42
CA TYR A 68 -11.46 -5.61 30.10
C TYR A 68 -10.50 -4.88 29.16
N LEU A 69 -9.20 -5.12 29.34
CA LEU A 69 -8.17 -4.52 28.49
C LEU A 69 -8.22 -5.07 27.05
N THR A 70 -8.53 -6.35 26.88
CA THR A 70 -8.70 -6.95 25.54
C THR A 70 -9.97 -6.46 24.86
N GLU A 71 -11.07 -6.31 25.60
CA GLU A 71 -12.33 -5.73 25.08
C GLU A 71 -12.14 -4.27 24.64
N LEU A 72 -11.39 -3.49 25.43
CA LEU A 72 -11.00 -2.12 25.09
C LEU A 72 -10.12 -2.06 23.84
N ILE A 73 -9.12 -2.94 23.74
CA ILE A 73 -8.24 -2.99 22.57
C ILE A 73 -9.09 -3.35 21.34
N GLU A 74 -9.94 -4.37 21.43
CA GLU A 74 -10.78 -4.84 20.33
C GLU A 74 -11.73 -3.77 19.80
N SER A 75 -12.28 -2.90 20.64
CA SER A 75 -13.16 -1.82 20.19
C SER A 75 -12.47 -0.74 19.34
N PHE A 76 -11.14 -0.65 19.37
CA PHE A 76 -10.38 0.25 18.51
C PHE A 76 -10.00 -0.36 17.16
N PHE A 77 -10.21 -1.67 16.97
CA PHE A 77 -9.86 -2.36 15.73
C PHE A 77 -11.09 -2.77 14.95
N VAL A 78 -10.89 -3.03 13.65
CA VAL A 78 -11.90 -3.61 12.77
C VAL A 78 -12.12 -5.07 13.17
N PRO A 79 -13.39 -5.56 13.20
CA PRO A 79 -13.67 -6.94 13.55
C PRO A 79 -13.02 -7.91 12.56
N VAL A 80 -12.66 -9.10 13.06
CA VAL A 80 -11.96 -10.11 12.29
C VAL A 80 -12.76 -10.57 11.06
N GLU A 81 -14.09 -10.60 11.17
CA GLU A 81 -14.99 -11.01 10.10
C GLU A 81 -14.88 -10.11 8.87
N GLU A 82 -14.87 -8.79 9.07
CA GLU A 82 -14.73 -7.82 7.98
C GLU A 82 -13.38 -7.96 7.27
N VAL A 83 -12.29 -8.13 8.04
CA VAL A 83 -10.94 -8.35 7.47
C VAL A 83 -10.89 -9.66 6.67
N GLN A 84 -11.56 -10.71 7.15
CA GLN A 84 -11.63 -11.97 6.41
C GLN A 84 -12.44 -11.84 5.12
N GLU A 85 -13.54 -11.09 5.13
CA GLU A 85 -14.33 -10.82 3.92
C GLU A 85 -13.52 -10.03 2.88
N GLU A 86 -12.78 -9.02 3.29
CA GLU A 86 -11.89 -8.26 2.40
C GLU A 86 -10.80 -9.16 1.81
N ASN A 87 -10.14 -9.98 2.63
CA ASN A 87 -9.16 -10.94 2.17
C ASN A 87 -9.75 -11.92 1.16
N ARG A 88 -10.98 -12.41 1.39
CA ARG A 88 -11.69 -13.26 0.43
C ARG A 88 -11.94 -12.55 -0.90
N LYS A 89 -12.40 -11.29 -0.88
CA LYS A 89 -12.59 -10.49 -2.11
C LYS A 89 -11.28 -10.36 -2.90
N HIS A 90 -10.16 -10.13 -2.22
CA HIS A 90 -8.84 -10.08 -2.86
C HIS A 90 -8.41 -11.42 -3.48
N LEU A 91 -8.72 -12.55 -2.83
CA LEU A 91 -8.48 -13.88 -3.40
C LEU A 91 -9.34 -14.10 -4.66
N GLU A 92 -10.61 -13.70 -4.63
CA GLU A 92 -11.50 -13.79 -5.80
C GLU A 92 -10.99 -12.94 -6.97
N TRP A 93 -10.51 -11.72 -6.72
CA TRP A 93 -9.92 -10.89 -7.76
C TRP A 93 -8.66 -11.50 -8.35
N SER A 94 -7.83 -12.13 -7.52
CA SER A 94 -6.62 -12.83 -7.97
C SER A 94 -6.97 -14.04 -8.84
N MET A 95 -8.00 -14.80 -8.46
CA MET A 95 -8.51 -15.93 -9.23
C MET A 95 -9.05 -15.49 -10.60
N LYS A 96 -9.94 -14.48 -10.63
CA LYS A 96 -10.49 -13.93 -11.89
C LYS A 96 -9.40 -13.42 -12.82
N LYS A 97 -8.36 -12.79 -12.27
CA LYS A 97 -7.21 -12.33 -13.06
C LYS A 97 -6.45 -13.51 -13.67
N ALA A 98 -6.21 -14.57 -12.92
CA ALA A 98 -5.54 -15.77 -13.41
C ALA A 98 -6.38 -16.48 -14.48
N GLU A 99 -7.69 -16.60 -14.29
CA GLU A 99 -8.61 -17.16 -15.29
C GLU A 99 -8.62 -16.35 -16.58
N ALA A 100 -8.69 -15.02 -16.49
CA ALA A 100 -8.60 -14.15 -17.67
C ALA A 100 -7.26 -14.35 -18.41
N GLN A 101 -6.16 -14.47 -17.66
CA GLN A 101 -4.84 -14.72 -18.24
C GLN A 101 -4.78 -16.09 -18.95
N LEU A 102 -5.37 -17.14 -18.38
CA LEU A 102 -5.48 -18.44 -19.04
C LEU A 102 -6.33 -18.36 -20.31
N LEU A 103 -7.46 -17.64 -20.26
CA LEU A 103 -8.32 -17.44 -21.44
C LEU A 103 -7.57 -16.75 -22.58
N PHE A 104 -6.72 -15.77 -22.29
CA PHE A 104 -5.87 -15.13 -23.30
C PHE A 104 -4.75 -16.03 -23.82
N GLN A 105 -4.24 -16.96 -22.99
CA GLN A 105 -3.24 -17.94 -23.42
C GLN A 105 -3.83 -19.01 -24.34
N ASP A 106 -5.05 -19.46 -24.03
CA ASP A 106 -5.78 -20.46 -24.84
C ASP A 106 -6.35 -19.86 -26.12
N ALA A 107 -6.57 -18.53 -26.15
CA ALA A 107 -7.05 -17.84 -27.34
C ALA A 107 -6.03 -17.94 -28.49
N GLN A 108 -6.34 -18.80 -29.47
CA GLN A 108 -5.57 -18.86 -30.71
C GLN A 108 -5.92 -17.67 -31.60
N LYS A 109 -4.90 -17.03 -32.20
CA LYS A 109 -5.12 -16.03 -33.26
C LYS A 109 -5.82 -16.73 -34.42
N PRO A 110 -6.88 -16.15 -35.03
CA PRO A 110 -7.47 -16.71 -36.23
C PRO A 110 -6.38 -16.92 -37.29
N GLN A 111 -6.46 -18.04 -38.02
CA GLN A 111 -5.47 -18.36 -39.03
C GLN A 111 -5.47 -17.29 -40.12
N ALA A 112 -4.37 -16.54 -40.23
CA ALA A 112 -4.19 -15.55 -41.28
C ALA A 112 -3.55 -16.19 -42.51
N HIS A 113 -4.30 -16.32 -43.61
CA HIS A 113 -3.75 -16.72 -44.89
C HIS A 113 -2.87 -15.60 -45.47
N ARG A 114 -1.63 -15.94 -45.83
CA ARG A 114 -0.70 -14.99 -46.46
C ARG A 114 -0.85 -15.04 -47.97
N PHE A 115 -1.31 -13.95 -48.57
CA PHE A 115 -1.31 -13.77 -50.02
C PHE A 115 -0.06 -12.98 -50.44
N LYS A 116 0.70 -13.50 -51.40
CA LYS A 116 1.88 -12.79 -51.97
C LYS A 116 1.48 -11.61 -52.85
N PHE A 117 0.31 -11.70 -53.49
CA PHE A 117 -0.19 -10.71 -54.43
C PHE A 117 -1.64 -10.34 -54.10
N PRO A 118 -1.88 -9.40 -53.17
CA PRO A 118 -3.24 -8.97 -52.81
C PRO A 118 -3.99 -8.38 -54.01
N ALA A 119 -3.27 -7.74 -54.93
CA ALA A 119 -3.82 -7.20 -56.18
C ALA A 119 -4.45 -8.25 -57.10
N ALA A 120 -4.14 -9.55 -56.92
CA ALA A 120 -4.75 -10.61 -57.71
C ALA A 120 -6.27 -10.78 -57.41
N LEU A 121 -6.73 -10.34 -56.24
CA LEU A 121 -8.15 -10.34 -55.89
C LEU A 121 -8.97 -9.35 -56.73
N ASP A 122 -8.37 -8.21 -57.09
CA ASP A 122 -9.01 -7.18 -57.93
C ASP A 122 -8.91 -7.45 -59.43
N GLN A 123 -7.98 -8.31 -59.86
CA GLN A 123 -7.63 -8.52 -61.27
C GLN A 123 -8.55 -9.51 -62.00
N TYR A 124 -9.65 -9.96 -61.40
CA TYR A 124 -10.50 -10.97 -62.03
C TYR A 124 -11.31 -10.38 -63.20
N PRO A 125 -11.36 -11.05 -64.37
CA PRO A 125 -12.14 -10.56 -65.51
C PRO A 125 -13.64 -10.55 -65.17
N ARG A 126 -14.30 -9.41 -65.38
CA ARG A 126 -15.73 -9.21 -65.07
C ARG A 126 -16.69 -9.91 -66.06
N ARG A 127 -16.20 -10.55 -67.12
CA ARG A 127 -17.01 -11.13 -68.20
C ARG A 127 -17.00 -12.67 -68.13
N ASN A 128 -18.16 -13.28 -68.35
CA ASN A 128 -18.38 -14.74 -68.33
C ASN A 128 -18.05 -15.44 -67.01
N VAL A 129 -18.29 -14.77 -65.87
CA VAL A 129 -18.13 -15.43 -64.57
C VAL A 129 -19.42 -16.19 -64.22
N PRO A 130 -19.35 -17.52 -63.99
CA PRO A 130 -20.55 -18.28 -63.62
C PRO A 130 -21.10 -17.80 -62.27
N VAL A 131 -22.43 -17.75 -62.17
CA VAL A 131 -23.11 -17.38 -60.93
C VAL A 131 -22.69 -18.33 -59.80
N GLY A 132 -22.37 -17.77 -58.63
CA GLY A 132 -21.92 -18.55 -57.46
C GLY A 132 -20.46 -19.00 -57.47
N SER A 133 -19.66 -18.65 -58.49
CA SER A 133 -18.21 -18.98 -58.53
C SER A 133 -17.30 -17.97 -57.84
N GLN A 134 -17.82 -16.78 -57.53
CA GLN A 134 -17.09 -15.74 -56.82
C GLN A 134 -17.35 -15.87 -55.31
N LEU A 135 -16.29 -15.73 -54.53
CA LEU A 135 -16.35 -15.54 -53.09
C LEU A 135 -16.47 -14.03 -52.81
N ASP A 136 -17.32 -13.64 -51.87
CA ASP A 136 -17.38 -12.25 -51.42
C ASP A 136 -16.10 -11.90 -50.66
N ALA A 137 -15.33 -10.96 -51.21
CA ALA A 137 -14.06 -10.49 -50.66
C ALA A 137 -14.18 -9.11 -49.99
N SER A 138 -15.40 -8.58 -49.83
CA SER A 138 -15.64 -7.22 -49.34
C SER A 138 -15.18 -6.99 -47.89
N ASP A 139 -15.15 -8.03 -47.05
CA ASP A 139 -14.73 -7.95 -45.64
C ASP A 139 -13.27 -8.36 -45.40
N ILE A 140 -12.46 -8.52 -46.46
CA ILE A 140 -11.05 -8.86 -46.30
C ILE A 140 -10.26 -7.62 -45.85
N GLN A 141 -9.77 -7.63 -44.62
CA GLN A 141 -8.94 -6.54 -44.09
C GLN A 141 -7.45 -6.93 -44.06
N PRO A 142 -6.54 -6.05 -44.55
CA PRO A 142 -5.11 -6.28 -44.42
C PRO A 142 -4.71 -6.20 -42.95
N ASN A 143 -3.93 -7.18 -42.49
CA ASN A 143 -3.37 -7.13 -41.14
C ASN A 143 -2.28 -6.04 -41.05
N LYS A 144 -2.57 -4.96 -40.33
CA LYS A 144 -1.70 -3.78 -40.17
C LYS A 144 -0.40 -4.05 -39.37
N GLU A 145 -0.30 -5.16 -38.64
CA GLU A 145 0.89 -5.49 -37.83
C GLU A 145 2.06 -6.06 -38.65
N ARG A 146 1.83 -6.42 -39.92
CA ARG A 146 2.82 -7.11 -40.78
C ARG A 146 3.11 -6.38 -42.10
N VAL A 147 2.65 -5.14 -42.26
CA VAL A 147 2.95 -4.25 -43.39
C VAL A 147 3.94 -3.19 -42.95
#